data_AF-A0A832W7Z8-F1
#
_entry.id   AF-A0A832W7Z8-F1
#
_cell.length_a   1.000
_cell.length_b   1.000
_cell.length_c   1.000
_cell.angle_alpha   90.00
_cell.angle_beta   90.00
_cell.angle_gamma   90.00
#
_symmetry.space_group_name_H-M   'P 1'
#
loop_
_entity.id
_entity.type
_entity.pdbx_description
1 polymer ?
#
loop_
_entity_poly.entity_id
_entity_poly.type
_entity_poly.pdbx_seq_one_letter_code
_entity_poly.pdbx_strand_id
1 'polypeptide(L)' 'MTFQKTYADEDFLAALDPEKFRTAAFVAKQVGCALSTAKAALDKLVASGAAKKVAVDDGATYVFLKM' A
#
# COMPACT_ATOMS: atom_id res chain seq x y z
N MET A 1 9.79 -4.02 -24.21
CA MET A 1 8.52 -3.47 -23.68
C MET A 1 8.82 -2.88 -22.30
N THR A 2 9.07 -1.58 -22.24
CA THR A 2 9.39 -0.89 -20.99
C THR A 2 8.07 -0.69 -20.25
N PHE A 3 7.83 -1.45 -19.18
CA PHE A 3 6.70 -1.20 -18.28
C PHE A 3 6.85 0.20 -17.72
N GLN A 4 6.06 1.14 -18.26
CA GLN A 4 5.99 2.50 -17.78
C GLN A 4 5.43 2.44 -16.36
N LYS A 5 6.29 2.70 -15.38
CA LYS A 5 5.86 2.92 -13.99
C LYS A 5 5.11 4.25 -13.98
N THR A 6 3.81 4.22 -14.27
CA THR A 6 2.96 5.42 -14.21
C THR A 6 2.67 5.85 -12.77
N TYR A 7 2.99 5.01 -11.79
CA TYR A 7 2.69 5.23 -10.37
C TYR A 7 4.01 5.24 -9.59
N ALA A 8 4.28 6.32 -8.86
CA ALA A 8 5.45 6.42 -7.99
C ALA A 8 5.17 5.74 -6.65
N ASP A 9 6.19 5.21 -5.97
CA ASP A 9 6.05 4.67 -4.62
C ASP A 9 5.47 5.73 -3.64
N GLU A 10 5.68 7.02 -3.93
CA GLU A 10 5.10 8.17 -3.23
C GLU A 10 3.57 8.26 -3.36
N ASP A 11 2.96 7.87 -4.50
CA ASP A 11 1.49 7.85 -4.64
C ASP A 11 0.86 6.85 -3.67
N PHE A 12 1.53 5.70 -3.47
CA PHE A 12 1.09 4.69 -2.52
C PHE A 12 1.25 5.18 -1.07
N LEU A 13 2.34 5.90 -0.77
CA LEU A 13 2.54 6.50 0.55
C LEU A 13 1.55 7.66 0.81
N ALA A 14 1.19 8.43 -0.21
CA ALA A 14 0.18 9.49 -0.14
C ALA A 14 -1.24 8.93 0.04
N ALA A 15 -1.50 7.74 -0.51
CA ALA A 15 -2.73 7.00 -0.29
C ALA A 15 -2.84 6.36 1.12
N LEU A 16 -1.74 6.30 1.87
CA LEU A 16 -1.75 5.91 3.28
C LEU A 16 -1.94 7.13 4.17
N ASP A 17 -2.99 7.09 4.97
CA ASP A 17 -3.22 8.05 6.04
C ASP A 17 -2.36 7.69 7.26
N PRO A 18 -1.65 8.64 7.89
CA PRO A 18 -0.94 8.40 9.16
C PRO A 18 -1.90 8.17 10.34
N GLU A 19 -3.14 8.65 10.23
CA GLU A 19 -4.15 8.54 11.29
C GLU A 19 -5.15 7.40 11.07
N LYS A 20 -5.13 6.75 9.89
CA LYS A 20 -6.10 5.71 9.52
C LYS A 20 -5.45 4.51 8.88
N PHE A 21 -5.83 3.33 9.38
CA PHE A 21 -5.51 2.05 8.77
C PHE A 21 -6.20 1.91 7.40
N ARG A 22 -5.41 1.71 6.34
CA ARG A 22 -5.93 1.49 4.98
C ARG A 22 -5.61 0.08 4.49
N THR A 23 -6.54 -0.58 3.83
CA THR A 23 -6.27 -1.89 3.20
C THR A 23 -5.57 -1.71 1.87
N ALA A 24 -4.83 -2.73 1.41
CA ALA A 24 -4.22 -2.71 0.08
C ALA A 24 -5.26 -2.50 -1.04
N ALA A 25 -6.50 -2.97 -0.85
CA ALA A 25 -7.60 -2.76 -1.79
C ALA A 25 -8.05 -1.29 -1.85
N PHE A 26 -8.05 -0.60 -0.71
CA PHE A 26 -8.34 0.84 -0.65
C PHE A 26 -7.27 1.64 -1.39
N VAL A 27 -5.99 1.36 -1.10
CA VAL A 27 -4.85 2.01 -1.75
C VAL A 27 -4.86 1.75 -3.26
N ALA A 28 -5.10 0.51 -3.67
CA ALA A 28 -5.20 0.14 -5.08
C ALA A 28 -6.28 0.94 -5.81
N LYS A 29 -7.46 1.11 -5.19
CA LYS A 29 -8.55 1.94 -5.74
C LYS A 29 -8.18 3.41 -5.82
N GLN A 30 -7.50 3.95 -4.80
CA GLN A 30 -7.14 5.35 -4.75
C GLN A 30 -6.08 5.71 -5.80
N VAL A 31 -5.07 4.84 -5.98
CA VAL A 31 -4.00 5.01 -6.97
C VAL A 31 -4.46 4.59 -8.38
N GLY A 32 -5.52 3.79 -8.49
CA GLY A 32 -6.02 3.29 -9.77
C GLY A 32 -5.13 2.18 -10.34
N CYS A 33 -4.63 1.29 -9.49
CA CYS A 33 -3.75 0.19 -9.88
C CYS A 33 -4.29 -1.18 -9.43
N ALA A 34 -3.67 -2.26 -9.92
CA ALA A 34 -4.03 -3.61 -9.52
C ALA A 34 -3.68 -3.88 -8.05
N LEU A 35 -4.50 -4.70 -7.37
CA LEU A 35 -4.28 -5.09 -5.97
C LEU A 35 -2.87 -5.68 -5.74
N SER A 36 -2.40 -6.50 -6.67
CA SER A 36 -1.06 -7.11 -6.61
C SER A 36 0.04 -6.06 -6.64
N THR A 37 -0.12 -5.01 -7.45
CA THR A 37 0.81 -3.88 -7.54
C THR A 37 0.81 -3.07 -6.25
N ALA A 38 -0.38 -2.74 -5.73
CA ALA A 38 -0.51 -2.05 -4.45
C ALA A 38 0.12 -2.85 -3.30
N LYS A 39 -0.12 -4.17 -3.25
CA LYS A 39 0.54 -5.05 -2.27
C LYS A 39 2.06 -4.98 -2.39
N ALA A 40 2.61 -5.10 -3.60
CA ALA A 40 4.05 -5.06 -3.81
C ALA A 40 4.68 -3.70 -3.42
N ALA A 41 4.00 -2.59 -3.75
CA ALA A 41 4.44 -1.24 -3.38
C ALA A 41 4.36 -1.03 -1.85
N LEU A 42 3.25 -1.42 -1.23
CA LEU A 42 3.08 -1.34 0.23
C LEU A 42 4.10 -2.20 0.98
N ASP A 43 4.42 -3.40 0.46
CA ASP A 43 5.43 -4.27 1.06
C ASP A 43 6.82 -3.62 1.02
N LYS A 44 7.18 -2.93 -0.07
CA LYS A 44 8.40 -2.12 -0.14
C LYS A 44 8.40 -0.96 0.85
N LEU A 45 7.27 -0.25 1.00
CA LEU A 45 7.16 0.84 1.98
C LEU A 45 7.32 0.31 3.41
N VAL A 46 6.81 -0.88 3.69
CA VAL A 46 7.00 -1.57 4.96
C VAL A 46 8.46 -1.98 5.15
N ALA A 47 9.11 -2.53 4.13
CA ALA A 47 10.53 -2.90 4.17
C ALA A 47 11.45 -1.67 4.36
N SER A 48 11.09 -0.52 3.78
CA SER A 48 11.79 0.76 3.98
C SER A 48 11.46 1.44 5.31
N GLY A 49 10.51 0.91 6.10
CA GLY A 49 10.09 1.48 7.38
C GLY A 49 9.13 2.67 7.29
N ALA A 50 8.68 3.04 6.08
CA ALA A 50 7.74 4.14 5.86
C ALA A 50 6.27 3.76 6.09
N ALA A 51 5.98 2.46 6.20
CA ALA A 51 4.64 1.96 6.52
C ALA A 51 4.70 0.75 7.46
N LYS A 52 3.60 0.46 8.15
CA LYS A 52 3.44 -0.70 9.01
C LYS A 52 2.29 -1.56 8.51
N LYS A 53 2.56 -2.84 8.27
CA LYS A 53 1.54 -3.85 7.95
C LYS A 53 1.02 -4.51 9.22
N VAL A 54 -0.29 -4.51 9.42
CA VAL A 54 -0.97 -5.10 10.57
C VAL A 54 -2.06 -6.04 10.08
N ALA A 55 -2.12 -7.25 10.62
CA ALA A 55 -3.24 -8.16 10.39
C ALA A 55 -4.34 -7.88 11.42
N VAL A 56 -5.57 -7.69 10.97
CA VAL A 56 -6.71 -7.31 11.84
C VAL A 56 -7.78 -8.40 11.98
N ASP A 57 -7.72 -9.45 11.16
CA ASP A 57 -8.72 -10.52 11.12
C ASP A 57 -8.02 -11.87 10.94
N ASP A 58 -7.38 -12.41 11.99
CA ASP A 58 -6.67 -13.70 12.00
C ASP A 58 -5.74 -13.98 10.77
N GLY A 59 -5.20 -12.93 10.14
CA GLY A 59 -4.39 -13.02 8.91
C GLY A 59 -5.16 -13.01 7.59
N ALA A 60 -6.49 -12.97 7.60
CA ALA A 60 -7.35 -12.82 6.42
C ALA A 60 -7.37 -11.37 5.89
N THR A 61 -7.30 -10.37 6.77
CA THR A 61 -7.29 -8.96 6.39
C THR A 61 -6.03 -8.24 6.85
N TYR A 62 -5.35 -7.57 5.91
CA TYR A 62 -4.18 -6.73 6.17
C TYR A 62 -4.50 -5.26 5.98
N VAL A 63 -4.14 -4.47 6.97
CA VAL A 63 -4.16 -3.01 6.93
C VAL A 63 -2.74 -2.46 7.00
N PHE A 64 -2.58 -1.26 6.46
CA PHE A 64 -1.33 -0.53 6.37
C PHE A 64 -1.51 0.83 7.02
N LEU A 65 -0.53 1.24 7.80
CA LEU A 65 -0.46 2.53 8.48
C LEU A 65 0.82 3.24 8.04
N LYS A 66 0.77 4.54 7.73
CA LYS A 66 1.96 5.34 7.44
C LYS A 66 2.74 5.60 8.73
N MET A 67 4.08 5.46 8.70
CA MET A 67 4.99 5.82 9.79
C MET A 67 5.75 7.11 9.51
#